data_AF-A0A098LI89-F1
#
_entry.id   AF-A0A098LI89-F1
#
_cell.length_a   1.000
_cell.length_b   1.000
_cell.length_c   1.000
_cell.angle_alpha   90.00
_cell.angle_beta   90.00
_cell.angle_gamma   90.00
#
_symmetry.space_group_name_H-M   'P 1'
#
loop_
_entity.id
_entity.type
_entity.pdbx_description
1 polymer ?
#
loop_
_entity_poly.entity_id
_entity_poly.type
_entity_poly.pdbx_seq_one_letter_code
_entity_poly.pdbx_strand_id
1 'polypeptide(L)'
;MKFYFIGMIGILFAVCFGQCVTRNNVSYNLPEAMLPHVKQEYLSRCEKGKILYDINCAGCHNTKVKGKIVIPDFTPEQLKGYELRITNARHSETLTDTTVTEEELGIIMTFLTYKKKSNK
;
A
#
# COMPACT_ATOMS: atom_id res chain seq x y z
N MET A 1 -25.21 37.70 26.77
CA MET A 1 -23.80 37.31 26.49
C MET A 1 -23.49 35.82 26.71
N LYS A 2 -24.37 34.98 27.30
CA LYS A 2 -24.12 33.54 27.47
C LYS A 2 -24.48 32.67 26.24
N PHE A 3 -25.39 33.14 25.37
CA PHE A 3 -25.82 32.37 24.18
C PHE A 3 -24.84 32.44 23.00
N TYR A 4 -24.06 33.51 22.87
CA TYR A 4 -23.02 33.64 21.84
C TYR A 4 -21.82 32.71 22.08
N PHE A 5 -21.55 32.37 23.35
CA PHE A 5 -20.45 31.49 23.74
C PHE A 5 -20.74 30.01 23.40
N ILE A 6 -22.00 29.59 23.50
CA ILE A 6 -22.43 28.24 23.15
C ILE A 6 -22.44 28.04 21.61
N GLY A 7 -22.81 29.08 20.86
CA GLY A 7 -22.76 29.05 19.38
C GLY A 7 -21.35 28.94 18.80
N MET A 8 -20.36 29.59 19.41
CA MET A 8 -18.95 29.51 18.98
C MET A 8 -18.30 28.15 19.24
N ILE A 9 -18.68 27.46 20.33
CA ILE A 9 -18.16 26.11 20.64
C ILE A 9 -18.68 25.06 19.64
N GLY A 10 -19.93 25.20 19.18
CA GLY A 10 -20.52 24.31 18.18
C GLY A 10 -19.86 24.40 16.80
N ILE A 11 -19.44 25.60 16.39
CA ILE A 11 -18.74 25.83 15.11
C ILE A 11 -17.31 25.27 15.15
N LEU A 12 -16.63 25.32 16.30
CA LEU A 12 -15.27 24.79 16.45
C LEU A 12 -15.23 23.26 16.36
N PHE A 13 -16.28 22.56 16.82
CA PHE A 13 -16.36 21.09 16.78
C PHE A 13 -16.60 20.52 15.36
N ALA A 14 -17.21 21.30 14.47
CA ALA A 14 -17.50 20.87 13.10
C ALA A 14 -16.27 20.87 12.17
N VAL A 15 -15.22 21.63 12.50
CA VAL A 15 -14.00 21.75 11.68
C VAL A 15 -13.07 20.54 11.83
N CYS A 16 -13.18 19.77 12.93
CA CYS A 16 -12.25 18.69 13.25
C CYS A 16 -12.55 17.33 12.59
N PHE A 17 -13.71 17.14 11.94
CA PHE A 17 -14.08 15.85 11.32
C PHE A 17 -13.80 15.77 9.81
N GLY A 18 -13.27 16.84 9.20
CA GLY A 18 -13.05 16.96 7.76
C GLY A 18 -11.73 16.42 7.23
N GLN A 19 -10.91 15.74 8.04
CA GLN A 19 -9.68 15.11 7.54
C GLN A 19 -10.01 13.80 6.83
N CYS A 20 -10.57 13.91 5.62
CA CYS A 20 -10.58 12.82 4.66
C CYS A 20 -9.12 12.38 4.43
N VAL A 21 -8.82 11.15 4.82
CA VAL A 21 -7.56 10.46 4.50
C VAL A 21 -7.37 10.52 2.99
N THR A 22 -6.44 11.34 2.54
CA THR A 22 -6.08 11.44 1.12
C THR A 22 -5.40 10.14 0.73
N ARG A 23 -6.17 9.18 0.20
CA ARG A 23 -5.62 7.92 -0.30
C ARG A 23 -4.79 8.24 -1.54
N ASN A 24 -3.46 8.09 -1.43
CA ASN A 24 -2.57 8.23 -2.58
C ASN A 24 -2.96 7.19 -3.64
N ASN A 25 -3.52 7.66 -4.75
CA ASN A 25 -3.81 6.82 -5.91
C ASN A 25 -2.50 6.42 -6.58
N VAL A 26 -2.28 5.11 -6.69
CA VAL A 26 -1.12 4.53 -7.37
C VAL A 26 -1.55 4.17 -8.79
N SER A 27 -0.70 4.47 -9.77
CA SER A 27 -0.91 4.04 -11.15
C SER A 27 -0.16 2.75 -11.43
N TYR A 28 -0.64 1.98 -12.41
CA TYR A 28 -0.07 0.68 -12.77
C TYR A 28 0.37 0.64 -14.23
N ASN A 29 1.47 -0.06 -14.49
CA ASN A 29 2.00 -0.33 -15.82
C ASN A 29 1.72 -1.79 -16.19
N LEU A 30 0.49 -2.08 -16.64
CA LEU A 30 0.12 -3.41 -17.12
C LEU A 30 0.52 -3.58 -18.59
N PRO A 31 1.02 -4.76 -19.02
CA PRO A 31 1.37 -5.02 -20.41
C PRO A 31 0.21 -4.81 -21.38
N GLU A 32 0.50 -4.17 -22.52
CA GLU A 32 -0.49 -3.91 -23.57
C GLU A 32 -1.15 -5.20 -24.09
N ALA A 33 -0.35 -6.27 -24.16
CA ALA A 33 -0.75 -7.59 -24.66
C ALA A 33 -1.76 -8.35 -23.78
N MET A 34 -2.02 -7.91 -22.55
CA MET A 34 -3.05 -8.53 -21.70
C MET A 34 -4.44 -8.27 -22.30
N LEU A 35 -5.29 -9.31 -22.32
CA LEU A 35 -6.68 -9.17 -22.71
C LEU A 35 -7.42 -8.20 -21.77
N PRO A 36 -8.44 -7.46 -22.24
CA PRO A 36 -9.12 -6.45 -21.42
C PRO A 36 -9.65 -6.97 -20.09
N HIS A 37 -10.26 -8.16 -20.05
CA HIS A 37 -10.77 -8.75 -18.81
C HIS A 37 -9.63 -9.12 -17.85
N VAL A 38 -8.52 -9.66 -18.36
CA VAL A 38 -7.32 -9.95 -17.57
C VAL A 38 -6.72 -8.66 -16.99
N LYS A 39 -6.67 -7.57 -17.77
CA LYS A 39 -6.23 -6.27 -17.26
C LYS A 39 -7.08 -5.84 -16.07
N GLN A 40 -8.41 -5.97 -16.14
CA GLN A 40 -9.32 -5.62 -15.04
C GLN A 40 -9.08 -6.47 -13.79
N GLU A 41 -8.90 -7.78 -13.94
CA GLU A 41 -8.57 -8.66 -12.82
C GLU A 41 -7.24 -8.28 -12.16
N TYR A 42 -6.21 -8.00 -12.96
CA TYR A 42 -4.90 -7.58 -12.45
C TYR A 42 -4.95 -6.20 -11.78
N LEU A 43 -5.76 -5.27 -12.28
CA LEU A 43 -6.01 -3.98 -11.62
C LEU A 43 -6.62 -4.21 -10.24
N SER A 44 -7.66 -5.03 -10.15
CA SER A 44 -8.29 -5.39 -8.86
C SER A 44 -7.30 -6.02 -7.89
N ARG A 45 -6.45 -6.93 -8.39
CA ARG A 45 -5.40 -7.58 -7.60
C ARG A 45 -4.33 -6.60 -7.14
N CYS A 46 -3.94 -5.63 -7.96
CA CYS A 46 -3.00 -4.58 -7.57
C CYS A 46 -3.58 -3.67 -6.49
N GLU A 47 -4.87 -3.32 -6.56
CA GLU A 47 -5.54 -2.54 -5.52
C GLU A 47 -5.58 -3.29 -4.18
N LYS A 48 -5.93 -4.58 -4.20
CA LYS A 48 -5.88 -5.43 -3.00
C LYS A 48 -4.44 -5.53 -2.46
N GLY A 49 -3.47 -5.71 -3.35
CA GLY A 49 -2.06 -5.80 -2.98
C GLY A 49 -1.51 -4.52 -2.36
N LYS A 50 -1.96 -3.35 -2.84
CA LYS A 50 -1.63 -2.07 -2.24
C LYS A 50 -2.12 -1.98 -0.80
N ILE A 51 -3.37 -2.38 -0.53
CA ILE A 51 -3.95 -2.36 0.82
C ILE A 51 -3.14 -3.27 1.75
N LEU A 52 -2.86 -4.49 1.30
CA LEU A 52 -2.07 -5.45 2.08
C LEU A 52 -0.65 -4.94 2.34
N TYR A 53 -0.02 -4.30 1.35
CA TYR A 53 1.29 -3.66 1.51
C TYR A 53 1.24 -2.51 2.52
N ASP A 54 0.21 -1.65 2.45
CA ASP A 54 0.04 -0.51 3.36
C ASP A 54 -0.09 -0.99 4.82
N ILE A 55 -0.77 -2.11 5.06
CA ILE A 55 -0.97 -2.70 6.39
C ILE A 55 0.31 -3.37 6.90
N ASN A 56 0.97 -4.17 6.06
CA ASN A 56 1.99 -5.12 6.51
C ASN A 56 3.44 -4.68 6.24
N CYS A 57 3.67 -3.86 5.23
CA CYS A 57 5.02 -3.60 4.71
C CYS A 57 5.41 -2.13 4.75
N ALA A 58 4.45 -1.23 4.56
CA ALA A 58 4.68 0.21 4.42
C ALA A 58 5.39 0.84 5.64
N GLY A 59 5.11 0.37 6.85
CA GLY A 59 5.71 0.90 8.08
C GLY A 59 7.25 0.83 8.09
N CYS A 60 7.82 -0.24 7.52
CA CYS A 60 9.27 -0.43 7.46
C CYS A 60 9.86 -0.04 6.10
N HIS A 61 9.12 -0.25 5.00
CA HIS A 61 9.69 -0.11 3.66
C HIS A 61 9.47 1.26 3.02
N ASN A 62 8.45 2.02 3.41
CA ASN A 62 8.25 3.32 2.81
C ASN A 62 9.39 4.27 3.16
N THR A 63 9.76 5.11 2.18
CA THR A 63 10.78 6.14 2.36
C THR A 63 10.15 7.52 2.28
N LYS A 64 10.75 8.52 2.93
CA LYS A 64 10.31 9.91 2.84
C LYS A 64 11.24 10.66 1.91
N VAL A 65 10.73 11.14 0.77
CA VAL A 65 11.49 11.93 -0.20
C VAL A 65 10.81 13.29 -0.35
N LYS A 66 11.53 14.37 -0.04
CA LYS A 66 11.01 15.76 -0.09
C LYS A 66 9.67 15.91 0.63
N GLY A 67 9.56 15.31 1.82
CA GLY A 67 8.33 15.38 2.63
C GLY A 67 7.24 14.37 2.26
N LYS A 68 7.33 13.67 1.12
CA LYS A 68 6.32 12.73 0.63
C LYS A 68 6.70 11.28 0.95
N ILE A 69 5.71 10.48 1.34
CA ILE A 69 5.85 9.03 1.48
C ILE A 69 5.95 8.41 0.09
N VAL A 70 7.01 7.64 -0.15
CA VAL A 70 7.32 6.97 -1.41
C VAL A 70 7.45 5.48 -1.16
N ILE A 71 6.66 4.72 -1.92
CA ILE A 71 6.77 3.25 -1.99
C ILE A 71 8.00 2.93 -2.85
N PRO A 72 8.97 2.14 -2.35
CA PRO A 72 10.18 1.82 -3.08
C PRO A 72 9.92 1.13 -4.41
N ASP A 73 10.83 1.35 -5.35
CA ASP A 73 10.88 0.65 -6.62
C ASP A 73 11.75 -0.60 -6.49
N PHE A 74 11.12 -1.73 -6.15
CA PHE A 74 11.82 -3.01 -6.09
C PHE A 74 12.17 -3.52 -7.49
N THR A 75 13.35 -4.10 -7.62
CA THR A 75 13.81 -4.86 -8.80
C THR A 75 13.19 -6.27 -8.81
N PRO A 76 13.05 -6.91 -9.98
CA PRO A 76 12.59 -8.30 -10.05
C PRO A 76 13.40 -9.25 -9.18
N GLU A 77 14.72 -9.04 -9.06
CA GLU A 77 15.62 -9.86 -8.26
C GLU A 77 15.35 -9.70 -6.75
N GLN A 78 15.12 -8.46 -6.30
CA GLN A 78 14.72 -8.19 -4.92
C GLN A 78 13.37 -8.82 -4.58
N LEU A 79 12.45 -8.82 -5.54
CA LEU A 79 11.14 -9.45 -5.41
C LEU A 79 11.25 -10.98 -5.34
N LYS A 80 12.07 -11.61 -6.19
CA LYS A 80 12.33 -13.06 -6.18
C LYS A 80 12.97 -13.54 -4.87
N GLY A 81 13.82 -12.72 -4.26
CA GLY A 81 14.42 -13.02 -2.95
C GLY A 81 13.38 -13.20 -1.83
N TYR A 82 12.21 -12.55 -1.92
CA TYR A 82 11.13 -12.73 -0.95
C TYR A 82 10.41 -14.07 -1.12
N GLU A 83 10.12 -14.45 -2.37
CA GLU A 83 9.51 -15.74 -2.71
C GLU A 83 10.36 -16.92 -2.19
N LEU A 84 11.68 -16.85 -2.37
CA LEU A 84 12.63 -17.87 -1.90
C LEU A 84 12.71 -17.97 -0.37
N ARG A 85 12.51 -16.85 0.35
CA ARG A 85 12.55 -16.85 1.81
C ARG A 85 11.31 -17.50 2.43
N ILE A 86 10.16 -17.42 1.77
CA ILE A 86 8.89 -17.99 2.29
C ILE A 86 8.71 -19.44 1.88
N THR A 87 9.16 -19.82 0.69
CA THR A 87 9.14 -21.21 0.22
C THR A 87 10.18 -22.09 0.93
N ASN A 88 11.14 -21.50 1.67
CA ASN A 88 12.12 -22.25 2.45
C ASN A 88 11.57 -22.58 3.85
N ALA A 89 11.28 -23.86 4.08
CA ALA A 89 10.63 -24.39 5.29
C ALA A 89 11.33 -24.05 6.63
N ARG A 90 12.59 -23.59 6.62
CA ARG A 90 13.33 -23.19 7.84
C ARG A 90 13.19 -21.72 8.21
N HIS A 91 12.58 -20.89 7.36
CA HIS A 91 12.53 -19.44 7.57
C HIS A 91 11.24 -18.95 8.27
N SER A 92 10.29 -19.84 8.54
CA SER A 92 9.05 -19.54 9.28
C SER A 92 9.29 -19.31 10.78
N GLU A 93 10.39 -19.80 11.34
CA GLU A 93 10.62 -19.82 12.79
C GLU A 93 11.18 -18.51 13.37
N THR A 94 11.63 -17.56 12.54
CA THR A 94 12.30 -16.31 13.01
C THR A 94 11.57 -15.03 12.61
N LEU A 95 10.45 -15.11 11.88
CA LEU A 95 9.60 -13.97 11.57
C LEU A 95 8.57 -13.78 12.68
N THR A 96 9.00 -13.14 13.77
CA THR A 96 8.08 -12.68 14.81
C THR A 96 7.14 -11.61 14.23
N ASP A 97 5.85 -11.93 14.19
CA ASP A 97 4.68 -11.04 14.20
C ASP A 97 4.36 -10.13 12.99
N THR A 98 4.61 -10.59 11.76
CA THR A 98 3.79 -10.12 10.62
C THR A 98 3.34 -11.31 9.79
N THR A 99 2.15 -11.81 10.12
CA THR A 99 1.48 -12.98 9.52
C THR A 99 0.93 -12.65 8.13
N VAL A 100 1.80 -12.26 7.20
CA VAL A 100 1.40 -12.21 5.78
C VAL A 100 1.43 -13.63 5.26
N THR A 101 0.28 -14.17 4.89
CA THR A 101 0.20 -15.48 4.27
C THR A 101 0.90 -15.50 2.91
N GLU A 102 1.28 -16.67 2.41
CA GLU A 102 1.87 -16.80 1.07
C GLU A 102 0.97 -16.20 -0.02
N GLU A 103 -0.35 -16.38 0.10
CA GLU A 103 -1.33 -15.80 -0.82
C GLU A 103 -1.33 -14.27 -0.76
N GLU A 104 -1.43 -13.69 0.45
CA GLU A 104 -1.40 -12.23 0.64
C GLU A 104 -0.11 -11.64 0.11
N LEU A 105 1.02 -12.31 0.33
CA LEU A 105 2.27 -11.88 -0.24
C LEU A 105 2.22 -11.94 -1.76
N GLY A 106 1.75 -13.02 -2.38
CA GLY A 106 1.62 -13.09 -3.84
C GLY A 106 0.81 -11.93 -4.43
N ILE A 107 -0.21 -11.46 -3.71
CA ILE A 107 -1.00 -10.28 -4.08
C ILE A 107 -0.18 -8.99 -3.89
N ILE A 108 0.53 -8.81 -2.78
CA ILE A 108 1.46 -7.68 -2.56
C ILE A 108 2.52 -7.62 -3.67
N MET A 109 3.07 -8.77 -4.05
CA MET A 109 4.10 -8.90 -5.08
C MET A 109 3.57 -8.52 -6.45
N THR A 110 2.33 -8.89 -6.76
CA THR A 110 1.64 -8.44 -7.98
C THR A 110 1.56 -6.91 -8.01
N PHE A 111 1.15 -6.29 -6.90
CA PHE A 111 1.12 -4.84 -6.75
C PHE A 111 2.51 -4.20 -6.96
N LEU A 112 3.55 -4.67 -6.28
CA LEU A 112 4.90 -4.11 -6.37
C LEU A 112 5.52 -4.26 -7.76
N THR A 113 5.15 -5.33 -8.47
CA THR A 113 5.57 -5.60 -9.85
C THR A 113 5.00 -4.58 -10.82
N TYR A 114 3.69 -4.34 -10.76
CA TYR A 114 3.00 -3.49 -11.73
C TYR A 114 2.86 -2.03 -11.31
N LYS A 115 3.18 -1.68 -10.06
CA LYS A 115 3.25 -0.27 -9.63
C LYS A 115 4.10 0.55 -10.61
N LYS A 116 3.54 1.66 -11.10
CA LYS A 116 4.31 2.63 -11.88
C LYS A 116 5.50 3.11 -11.05
N LYS A 117 6.69 3.02 -11.63
CA LYS A 117 7.94 3.39 -10.96
C LYS A 117 7.92 4.89 -10.66
N SER A 118 8.51 5.27 -9.52
CA SER A 118 8.41 6.62 -8.99
C SER A 118 9.31 7.64 -9.70
N ASN A 119 10.05 7.23 -10.75
CA ASN A 119 11.00 8.04 -11.54
C ASN A 119 11.77 9.03 -10.66
N LYS A 120 12.83 8.54 -10.00
CA LYS A 120 13.78 9.40 -9.31
C LYS A 120 14.50 10.31 -10.31
#